data_AF-A0A7J6GFW1-F1
#
_entry.id   AF-A0A7J6GFW1-F1
#
_cell.length_a   1.000
_cell.length_b   1.000
_cell.length_c   1.000
_cell.angle_alpha   90.00
_cell.angle_beta   90.00
_cell.angle_gamma   90.00
#
_symmetry.space_group_name_H-M   'P 1'
#
loop_
_entity.id
_entity.type
_entity.pdbx_description
1 polymer ?
#
loop_
_entity_poly.entity_id
_entity_poly.type
_entity_poly.pdbx_seq_one_letter_code
_entity_poly.pdbx_strand_id
1 'polypeptide(L)'
;MAGSGEGKSALDAELKAIGLALDWAVEMNWRNLIVFSDCKMTVDALQQRKVPDWRVAISFYNVMEKLKILLRGTVLLLLMTWLFKRGS
;
A
#
# COMPACT_ATOMS: atom_id res chain seq x y z
N MET A 1 20.49 26.83 -15.44
CA MET A 1 20.19 26.36 -14.07
C MET A 1 19.16 25.26 -14.18
N ALA A 2 19.60 23.99 -14.13
CA ALA A 2 18.70 22.85 -14.23
C ALA A 2 18.01 22.66 -12.88
N GLY A 3 16.74 23.05 -12.79
CA GLY A 3 15.88 22.71 -11.67
C GLY A 3 15.67 21.20 -11.67
N SER A 4 16.30 20.52 -10.72
CA SER A 4 16.08 19.11 -10.40
C SER A 4 14.57 18.85 -10.23
N GLY A 5 14.06 17.95 -11.06
CA GLY A 5 12.65 17.81 -11.37
C GLY A 5 11.74 17.52 -10.17
N GLU A 6 10.51 18.01 -10.32
CA GLU A 6 9.30 17.57 -9.62
C GLU A 6 9.03 16.09 -9.92
N GLY A 7 9.93 15.20 -9.50
CA GLY A 7 9.71 13.78 -9.51
C GLY A 7 8.67 13.46 -8.46
N LYS A 8 7.46 13.08 -8.90
CA LYS A 8 6.45 12.41 -8.07
C LYS A 8 7.19 11.42 -7.15
N SER A 9 7.15 11.66 -5.83
CA SER A 9 7.89 10.87 -4.85
C SER A 9 7.63 9.38 -5.11
N ALA A 10 8.67 8.54 -5.12
CA ALA A 10 8.52 7.10 -5.32
C ALA A 10 7.44 6.52 -4.39
N LEU A 11 7.35 7.04 -3.16
CA LEU A 11 6.32 6.70 -2.18
C LEU A 11 4.89 7.02 -2.64
N ASP A 12 4.68 8.14 -3.32
CA ASP A 12 3.38 8.51 -3.88
C ASP A 12 2.99 7.59 -5.05
N ALA A 13 3.97 7.21 -5.88
CA ALA A 13 3.76 6.25 -6.96
C ALA A 13 3.37 4.87 -6.41
N GLU A 14 4.06 4.39 -5.37
CA GLU A 14 3.74 3.14 -4.67
C GLU A 14 2.33 3.16 -4.09
N LEU A 15 1.95 4.22 -3.38
CA LEU A 15 0.60 4.35 -2.82
C LEU A 15 -0.48 4.37 -3.91
N LYS A 16 -0.21 5.03 -5.05
CA LYS A 16 -1.12 5.04 -6.19
C LYS A 16 -1.24 3.67 -6.84
N ALA A 17 -0.14 2.94 -7.00
CA ALA A 17 -0.14 1.58 -7.53
C ALA A 17 -0.97 0.63 -6.65
N ILE A 18 -0.79 0.71 -5.33
CA ILE A 18 -1.62 -0.03 -4.38
C ILE A 18 -3.09 0.39 -4.51
N GLY A 19 -3.38 1.70 -4.56
CA GLY A 19 -4.73 2.21 -4.73
C GLY A 19 -5.44 1.65 -5.97
N LEU A 20 -4.74 1.60 -7.11
CA LEU A 20 -5.24 1.01 -8.36
C LEU A 20 -5.49 -0.50 -8.22
N ALA A 21 -4.59 -1.23 -7.56
CA ALA A 21 -4.80 -2.66 -7.30
C ALA A 21 -6.04 -2.91 -6.42
N LEU A 22 -6.30 -2.04 -5.44
CA LEU A 22 -7.50 -2.12 -4.61
C LEU A 22 -8.77 -1.82 -5.42
N ASP A 23 -8.74 -0.84 -6.33
CA ASP A 23 -9.88 -0.55 -7.20
C ASP A 23 -10.24 -1.73 -8.08
N TRP A 24 -9.24 -2.37 -8.70
CA TRP A 24 -9.45 -3.60 -9.45
C TRP A 24 -10.02 -4.73 -8.59
N ALA A 25 -9.55 -4.89 -7.36
CA ALA A 25 -10.08 -5.90 -6.45
C ALA A 25 -11.55 -5.63 -6.10
N VAL A 26 -11.94 -4.36 -5.91
CA VAL A 26 -13.34 -3.96 -5.67
C VAL A 26 -14.19 -4.24 -6.91
N GLU A 27 -13.75 -3.83 -8.09
CA GLU A 27 -14.45 -4.06 -9.37
C GLU A 27 -14.67 -5.56 -9.63
N MET A 28 -13.70 -6.40 -9.28
CA MET A 28 -13.77 -7.85 -9.41
C MET A 28 -14.50 -8.55 -8.25
N ASN A 29 -15.03 -7.80 -7.28
CA ASN A 29 -15.71 -8.30 -6.09
C ASN A 29 -14.86 -9.31 -5.27
N TRP A 30 -13.55 -9.08 -5.19
CA TRP A 30 -12.66 -9.91 -4.40
C TRP A 30 -12.89 -9.68 -2.90
N ARG A 31 -13.06 -10.78 -2.16
CA ARG A 31 -13.32 -10.74 -0.70
C ARG A 31 -12.06 -10.85 0.15
N ASN A 32 -11.01 -11.45 -0.41
CA ASN A 32 -9.72 -11.66 0.25
C ASN A 32 -8.63 -11.20 -0.72
N LEU A 33 -7.76 -10.31 -0.28
CA LEU A 33 -6.68 -9.76 -1.09
C LEU A 33 -5.38 -9.79 -0.29
N ILE A 34 -4.29 -10.17 -0.95
CA ILE A 34 -2.93 -10.01 -0.43
C ILE A 34 -2.17 -9.12 -1.40
N VAL A 35 -1.75 -7.94 -0.93
CA VAL A 35 -0.93 -7.00 -1.71
C VAL A 35 0.52 -7.13 -1.27
N PHE A 36 1.40 -7.40 -2.23
CA PHE A 36 2.84 -7.44 -2.01
C PHE A 36 3.46 -6.13 -2.50
N SER A 37 4.25 -5.47 -1.66
CA SER A 37 5.05 -4.30 -2.01
C SER A 37 6.43 -4.47 -1.39
N ASP A 38 7.47 -4.14 -2.14
CA ASP A 38 8.86 -4.08 -1.70
C ASP A 38 9.19 -2.75 -0.99
N CYS A 39 8.29 -1.76 -1.06
CA CYS A 39 8.44 -0.49 -0.39
C CYS A 39 8.15 -0.60 1.12
N LYS A 40 9.21 -0.87 1.90
CA LYS A 40 9.11 -1.01 3.36
C LYS A 40 8.38 0.16 4.03
N MET A 41 8.65 1.41 3.61
CA MET A 41 7.99 2.59 4.20
C MET A 41 6.48 2.56 3.99
N THR A 42 6.01 2.19 2.80
CA THR A 42 4.58 2.06 2.49
C THR A 42 3.95 0.95 3.34
N VAL A 43 4.62 -0.20 3.43
CA VAL A 43 4.16 -1.34 4.22
C VAL A 43 4.04 -0.97 5.71
N ASP A 44 5.11 -0.40 6.29
CA ASP A 44 5.13 0.01 7.69
C ASP A 44 4.05 1.07 7.98
N ALA A 45 3.88 2.05 7.07
CA ALA A 45 2.85 3.09 7.19
C ALA A 45 1.43 2.53 7.18
N LEU A 46 1.12 1.61 6.26
CA LEU A 46 -0.19 0.98 6.16
C LEU A 46 -0.47 0.06 7.35
N GLN A 47 0.53 -0.69 7.81
CA GLN A 47 0.40 -1.55 9.00
C GLN A 47 0.17 -0.75 10.27
N GLN A 48 0.94 0.32 10.47
CA GLN A 48 0.80 1.21 11.63
C GLN A 48 -0.36 2.19 11.51
N ARG A 49 -1.01 2.24 10.33
CA ARG A 49 -2.05 3.22 9.98
C ARG A 49 -1.61 4.66 10.22
N LYS A 50 -0.34 4.94 9.97
CA LYS A 50 0.30 6.23 10.20
C LYS A 50 0.80 6.80 8.88
N VAL A 51 0.43 8.05 8.61
CA VAL A 51 0.88 8.77 7.41
C VAL A 51 2.41 8.88 7.44
N PRO A 52 3.13 8.40 6.41
CA PRO A 52 4.59 8.43 6.38
C PRO A 52 5.15 9.81 6.07
N ASP A 53 4.47 10.59 5.22
CA ASP A 53 4.82 11.96 4.83
C ASP A 53 3.52 12.74 4.54
N TRP A 54 3.46 14.00 5.00
CA TRP A 54 2.32 14.88 4.76
C TRP A 54 2.05 15.10 3.26
N ARG A 55 3.09 15.05 2.42
CA ARG A 55 2.98 15.23 0.97
C ARG A 55 2.20 14.12 0.28
N VAL A 56 2.20 12.92 0.87
CA VAL A 56 1.49 11.75 0.33
C VAL A 56 0.23 11.41 1.13
N ALA A 57 -0.17 12.29 2.06
CA ALA A 57 -1.31 12.05 2.95
C ALA A 57 -2.60 11.75 2.18
N ILE A 58 -2.87 12.47 1.10
CA ILE A 58 -4.06 12.27 0.26
C ILE A 58 -4.06 10.85 -0.32
N SER A 59 -2.97 10.45 -0.98
CA SER A 59 -2.82 9.11 -1.56
C SER A 59 -2.93 8.01 -0.48
N PHE A 60 -2.32 8.24 0.69
CA PHE A 60 -2.39 7.32 1.83
C PHE A 60 -3.83 7.14 2.34
N TYR A 61 -4.56 8.23 2.56
CA TYR A 61 -5.94 8.15 3.05
C TYR A 61 -6.87 7.49 2.04
N ASN A 62 -6.69 7.74 0.74
CA ASN A 62 -7.45 7.06 -0.32
C ASN A 62 -7.24 5.54 -0.28
N VAL A 63 -6.00 5.08 -0.11
CA VAL A 63 -5.69 3.64 0.05
C VAL A 63 -6.34 3.08 1.31
N MET A 64 -6.24 3.79 2.43
CA MET A 64 -6.85 3.37 3.71
C MET A 64 -8.37 3.25 3.64
N GLU A 65 -9.04 4.14 2.91
CA GLU A 65 -10.49 4.07 2.71
C GLU A 65 -10.89 2.84 1.89
N LYS A 66 -10.20 2.59 0.77
CA LYS A 66 -10.42 1.40 -0.07
C LYS A 66 -10.17 0.11 0.70
N LEU A 67 -9.12 0.07 1.53
CA LEU A 67 -8.87 -1.05 2.43
C LEU A 67 -10.03 -1.28 3.39
N LYS A 68 -10.65 -0.24 3.96
CA LYS A 68 -11.83 -0.40 4.86
C LYS A 68 -13.04 -0.99 4.13
N ILE A 69 -13.25 -0.62 2.86
CA ILE A 69 -14.34 -1.17 2.04
C ILE A 69 -14.12 -2.67 1.83
N LEU A 70 -12.90 -3.06 1.47
CA LEU A 70 -12.51 -4.46 1.26
C LEU A 70 -12.49 -5.28 2.56
N LEU A 71 -12.06 -4.68 3.68
CA LEU A 71 -11.95 -5.31 5.01
C LEU A 71 -13.29 -5.68 5.66
N ARG A 72 -14.44 -5.32 5.07
CA ARG A 72 -15.72 -5.95 5.43
C ARG A 72 -15.74 -7.45 5.07
N GLY A 73 -14.86 -7.89 4.17
CA GLY A 73 -14.40 -9.28 4.03
C GLY A 73 -12.98 -9.39 4.59
N THR A 74 -12.74 -10.39 5.44
CA THR A 74 -11.49 -10.58 6.20
C THR A 74 -10.21 -10.46 5.36
N VAL A 75 -9.36 -9.44 5.57
CA VAL A 75 -8.02 -9.36 4.95
C VAL A 75 -6.94 -9.67 5.98
N LEU A 76 -6.21 -10.76 5.74
CA LEU A 76 -5.01 -11.14 6.48
C LEU A 76 -3.79 -10.54 5.77
N LEU A 77 -3.27 -9.42 6.29
CA LEU A 77 -2.03 -8.82 5.79
C LEU A 77 -0.84 -9.61 6.36
N LEU A 78 -0.55 -10.79 5.81
CA LEU A 78 0.62 -11.59 6.22
C LEU A 78 1.87 -11.09 5.48
N LEU A 79 2.76 -10.47 6.25
CA LEU A 79 4.11 -10.15 5.82
C LEU A 79 4.97 -11.41 5.93
N MET A 80 5.64 -11.77 4.83
CA MET A 80 6.73 -12.75 4.77
C MET A 80 7.97 -12.26 5.53
N THR A 81 7.88 -12.11 6.85
CA THR A 81 9.06 -12.17 7.72
C THR A 81 9.32 -13.58 8.26
N TRP A 82 8.44 -14.55 7.97
CA TRP A 82 8.53 -15.91 8.51
C TRP A 82 8.98 -17.00 7.52
N LEU A 83 8.84 -16.81 6.21
CA LEU A 83 9.08 -17.89 5.24
C LEU A 83 10.50 -17.97 4.66
N PHE A 84 11.39 -17.00 4.96
CA PHE A 84 12.81 -17.09 4.57
C PHE A 84 13.73 -17.63 5.68
N LYS A 85 13.27 -17.74 6.93
CA LYS A 85 14.12 -18.15 8.07
C LYS A 85 14.07 -19.64 8.43
N ARG A 86 13.48 -20.48 7.57
CA ARG A 86 13.46 -21.96 7.71
C ARG A 86 14.16 -22.71 6.56
N GLY A 87 14.84 -21.99 5.67
CA GLY A 87 15.47 -22.55 4.48
C GLY A 87 16.98 -22.29 4.38
N SER A 88 17.68 -22.17 5.51
CA SER A 88 19.15 -22.15 5.55
C SER A 88 19.67 -22.86 6.79
#